data_AF-A0A3A9T134-F1
#
_entry.id   AF-A0A3A9T134-F1
#
_cell.length_a   1.000
_cell.length_b   1.000
_cell.length_c   1.000
_cell.angle_alpha   90.00
_cell.angle_beta   90.00
_cell.angle_gamma   90.00
#
_symmetry.space_group_name_H-M   'P 1'
#
loop_
_entity.id
_entity.type
_entity.pdbx_description
1 polymer ?
#
loop_
_entity_poly.entity_id
_entity_poly.type
_entity_poly.pdbx_seq_one_letter_code
_entity_poly.pdbx_strand_id
1 'polypeptide(L)'
;MGCNCGTIVRAQWSADEDIIMEKIGIVFGCFIPLHKGHESLIERALSENDRMIIAVCGYQQDRGKDFLPFTVRYKLVKEIFRDNPRVVIGLIDDKKIGLDGTFTHENWVAWGKELFASAGIEPDSAEFTWYTGEPPYVEKLQPIYPDHKFVLVDRTVIKASGTQIRNNPQVHLGDINFVFEQYLRKTGKLEEDPMNPIIDSLLETDLYKFSMGQAIYHQFPDYTTTWSFKCRNKDVHFTKEMVDEIKRQIYLYCDLNFTEDELNYLAGIKWIKKSYVDFLRLWHPRYEDFTITDEAECGLSIETNGTWLNTSMYEIPTLAIVNEVYFRMAYDYEELMESFEERLDAKIALLTNETYNLGAFSEFGLRRRLSAEAQELAVMKLRDSKLGKSIFVGTSNVLLAKKLGVNPVGTMAHEWIMCVGQGNHKHNPAYSNWYALDAWVKEYGILNGTALTDAITTDCFLRDFQLTYSTLFSGVRHDSGDPIEWGEKMIEHYKSLGIDPATKTLLFSDSLDFERANNIHAHFDGRAKVAFGIGTYIANDTKVPALNIVMKTTACNGQDVAKVSDVEGKGMCKNPDYVDYLQRCINWRMEHEEA
;
A
#
# COMPACT_ATOMS: atom_id res chain seq x y z
N MET A 1 84.15 0.61 7.47
CA MET A 1 84.81 -0.36 8.37
C MET A 1 83.92 -0.52 9.59
N GLY A 2 83.43 -1.65 10.06
CA GLY A 2 83.32 -3.06 9.63
C GLY A 2 82.01 -3.58 10.27
N CYS A 3 81.23 -4.47 9.66
CA CYS A 3 81.43 -5.91 9.46
C CYS A 3 81.27 -6.77 10.74
N ASN A 4 80.26 -7.67 10.69
CA ASN A 4 80.06 -8.95 11.40
C ASN A 4 79.84 -8.92 12.92
N CYS A 5 79.09 -9.83 13.55
CA CYS A 5 78.58 -11.15 13.15
C CYS A 5 77.43 -11.53 14.11
N GLY A 6 76.35 -12.16 13.62
CA GLY A 6 75.27 -12.69 14.45
C GLY A 6 74.59 -13.87 13.77
N THR A 7 74.98 -15.05 14.19
CA THR A 7 74.81 -16.37 13.59
C THR A 7 73.36 -16.82 13.33
N ILE A 8 73.18 -17.45 12.17
CA ILE A 8 72.01 -18.19 11.72
C ILE A 8 71.72 -19.35 12.69
N VAL A 9 70.52 -19.38 13.28
CA VAL A 9 69.93 -20.59 13.85
C VAL A 9 68.88 -21.10 12.86
N ARG A 10 69.17 -22.24 12.22
CA ARG A 10 68.18 -23.03 11.48
C ARG A 10 67.18 -23.58 12.49
N ALA A 11 65.95 -23.07 12.47
CA ALA A 11 64.79 -23.82 12.96
C ALA A 11 64.16 -24.51 11.75
N GLN A 12 64.32 -25.84 11.69
CA GLN A 12 63.48 -26.71 10.86
C GLN A 12 62.05 -26.55 11.36
N TRP A 13 61.18 -25.97 10.56
CA TRP A 13 59.73 -26.13 10.73
C TRP A 13 59.35 -27.39 9.95
N SER A 14 58.93 -28.40 10.70
CA SER A 14 58.29 -29.62 10.19
C SER A 14 56.97 -29.27 9.53
N ALA A 15 56.67 -29.99 8.45
CA ALA A 15 55.36 -30.04 7.81
C ALA A 15 54.26 -30.52 8.78
N ASP A 16 53.03 -30.25 8.37
CA ASP A 16 51.74 -30.74 8.88
C ASP A 16 51.09 -29.91 9.99
N GLU A 17 50.67 -28.68 9.66
CA GLU A 17 49.45 -28.10 10.24
C GLU A 17 48.27 -28.50 9.33
N ASP A 18 47.45 -29.46 9.77
CA ASP A 18 46.16 -29.75 9.15
C ASP A 18 45.30 -28.47 9.19
N ILE A 19 45.15 -27.79 8.05
CA ILE A 19 44.16 -26.71 7.92
C ILE A 19 42.78 -27.37 8.04
N ILE A 20 42.16 -27.24 9.21
CA ILE A 20 40.79 -27.69 9.41
C ILE A 20 39.89 -26.75 8.59
N MET A 21 39.49 -27.22 7.42
CA MET A 21 38.50 -26.56 6.57
C MET A 21 37.15 -26.50 7.29
N GLU A 22 36.49 -25.34 7.27
CA GLU A 22 35.14 -25.18 7.80
C GLU A 22 34.17 -26.16 7.11
N LYS A 23 33.26 -26.78 7.85
CA LYS A 23 32.23 -27.67 7.28
C LYS A 23 30.95 -26.89 7.06
N ILE A 24 30.44 -26.91 5.83
CA ILE A 24 29.22 -26.19 5.45
C ILE A 24 28.19 -27.16 4.86
N GLY A 25 27.04 -27.27 5.53
CA GLY A 25 25.91 -28.04 5.04
C GLY A 25 25.09 -27.25 4.01
N ILE A 26 24.57 -27.90 2.97
CA ILE A 26 23.68 -27.28 1.98
C ILE A 26 22.35 -28.03 1.95
N VAL A 27 21.26 -27.31 2.22
CA VAL A 27 19.88 -27.78 2.02
C VAL A 27 19.21 -26.85 1.01
N PHE A 28 18.46 -27.41 0.07
CA PHE A 28 17.76 -26.61 -0.93
C PHE A 28 16.40 -27.19 -1.27
N GLY A 29 15.49 -26.33 -1.68
CA GLY A 29 14.15 -26.75 -2.07
C GLY A 29 13.23 -25.60 -2.41
N CYS A 30 12.06 -25.93 -2.96
CA CYS A 30 11.03 -24.94 -3.24
C CYS A 30 10.24 -24.55 -1.98
N PHE A 31 10.24 -25.37 -0.93
CA PHE A 31 9.55 -25.14 0.35
C PHE A 31 8.09 -24.70 0.20
N ILE A 32 7.25 -25.54 -0.43
CA ILE A 32 5.84 -25.23 -0.72
C ILE A 32 4.88 -26.22 -0.02
N PRO A 33 4.68 -26.12 1.31
CA PRO A 33 5.41 -25.32 2.28
C PRO A 33 6.68 -26.03 2.80
N LEU A 34 7.48 -25.36 3.65
CA LEU A 34 8.45 -26.04 4.52
C LEU A 34 7.67 -26.93 5.49
N HIS A 35 8.13 -28.17 5.66
CA HIS A 35 7.43 -29.22 6.39
C HIS A 35 8.42 -30.06 7.19
N LYS A 36 7.95 -30.92 8.09
CA LYS A 36 8.80 -31.72 9.01
C LYS A 36 9.91 -32.51 8.33
N GLY A 37 9.67 -33.02 7.12
CA GLY A 37 10.73 -33.64 6.32
C GLY A 37 11.90 -32.70 5.98
N HIS A 38 11.61 -31.43 5.65
CA HIS A 38 12.64 -30.41 5.45
C HIS A 38 13.30 -30.02 6.79
N GLU A 39 12.54 -29.89 7.87
CA GLU A 39 13.10 -29.59 9.20
C GLU A 39 14.10 -30.65 9.64
N SER A 40 13.80 -31.93 9.47
CA SER A 40 14.72 -33.01 9.82
C SER A 40 16.01 -32.96 9.01
N LEU A 41 15.94 -32.61 7.72
CA LEU A 41 17.12 -32.38 6.88
C LEU A 41 17.97 -31.23 7.42
N ILE A 42 17.33 -30.12 7.77
CA ILE A 42 18.00 -28.92 8.28
C ILE A 42 18.62 -29.18 9.65
N GLU A 43 17.91 -29.82 10.58
CA GLU A 43 18.44 -30.18 11.90
C GLU A 43 19.66 -31.09 11.78
N ARG A 44 19.58 -32.11 10.94
CA ARG A 44 20.71 -33.01 10.69
C ARG A 44 21.91 -32.25 10.15
N ALA A 45 21.71 -31.47 9.10
CA ALA A 45 22.80 -30.71 8.48
C ALA A 45 23.39 -29.64 9.43
N LEU A 46 22.59 -29.06 10.34
CA LEU A 46 23.09 -28.18 11.40
C LEU A 46 23.85 -28.93 12.51
N SER A 47 23.57 -30.21 12.75
CA SER A 47 24.33 -30.99 13.75
C SER A 47 25.66 -31.53 13.21
N GLU A 48 25.77 -31.73 11.89
CA GLU A 48 26.95 -32.32 11.24
C GLU A 48 27.94 -31.28 10.69
N ASN A 49 27.57 -30.00 10.59
CA ASN A 49 28.39 -28.95 9.96
C ASN A 49 28.51 -27.69 10.84
N ASP A 50 29.57 -26.91 10.68
CA ASP A 50 29.81 -25.67 11.43
C ASP A 50 28.83 -24.57 11.01
N ARG A 51 28.54 -24.48 9.71
CA ARG A 51 27.55 -23.55 9.12
C ARG A 51 26.66 -24.25 8.10
N MET A 52 25.64 -23.53 7.63
CA MET A 52 24.70 -24.04 6.66
C MET A 52 24.28 -22.97 5.64
N ILE A 53 24.06 -23.40 4.41
CA ILE A 53 23.33 -22.67 3.38
C ILE A 53 21.95 -23.33 3.20
N ILE A 54 20.88 -22.52 3.27
CA ILE A 54 19.53 -22.91 2.86
C ILE A 54 19.17 -22.14 1.60
N ALA A 55 19.02 -22.84 0.48
CA ALA A 55 18.63 -22.22 -0.80
C ALA A 55 17.12 -22.40 -1.07
N VAL A 56 16.39 -21.28 -1.13
CA VAL A 56 14.98 -21.23 -1.51
C VAL A 56 14.88 -21.06 -3.02
N CYS A 57 14.31 -22.05 -3.71
CA CYS A 57 14.39 -22.18 -5.17
C CYS A 57 13.01 -22.07 -5.81
N GLY A 58 12.90 -21.37 -6.94
CA GLY A 58 11.65 -21.27 -7.70
C GLY A 58 11.59 -20.02 -8.55
N TYR A 59 10.38 -19.57 -8.87
CA TYR A 59 10.13 -18.32 -9.58
C TYR A 59 8.70 -17.85 -9.33
N GLN A 60 8.39 -16.58 -9.62
CA GLN A 60 7.12 -15.95 -9.22
C GLN A 60 5.84 -16.69 -9.69
N GLN A 61 5.91 -17.33 -10.86
CA GLN A 61 4.77 -18.01 -11.49
C GLN A 61 4.90 -19.54 -11.42
N ASP A 62 5.62 -20.07 -10.42
CA ASP A 62 5.81 -21.50 -10.26
C ASP A 62 4.55 -22.21 -9.69
N ARG A 63 4.67 -23.53 -9.50
CA ARG A 63 3.60 -24.41 -9.01
C ARG A 63 3.04 -24.07 -7.61
N GLY A 64 3.65 -23.15 -6.89
CA GLY A 64 3.15 -22.70 -5.59
C GLY A 64 2.61 -21.29 -5.58
N LYS A 65 2.59 -20.56 -6.70
CA LYS A 65 2.15 -19.16 -6.75
C LYS A 65 0.79 -18.90 -6.08
N ASP A 66 -0.16 -19.82 -6.25
CA ASP A 66 -1.55 -19.66 -5.75
C ASP A 66 -1.70 -20.11 -4.29
N PHE A 67 -0.76 -20.92 -3.79
CA PHE A 67 -0.78 -21.47 -2.43
C PHE A 67 0.15 -20.72 -1.48
N LEU A 68 1.40 -20.51 -1.91
CA LEU A 68 2.45 -19.85 -1.15
C LEU A 68 3.44 -19.19 -2.15
N PRO A 69 3.37 -17.88 -2.38
CA PRO A 69 4.20 -17.18 -3.38
C PRO A 69 5.70 -17.35 -3.15
N PHE A 70 6.50 -17.26 -4.23
CA PHE A 70 7.94 -17.53 -4.17
C PHE A 70 8.69 -16.63 -3.17
N THR A 71 8.43 -15.32 -3.19
CA THR A 71 9.04 -14.34 -2.27
C THR A 71 8.63 -14.58 -0.81
N VAL A 72 7.39 -15.00 -0.58
CA VAL A 72 6.88 -15.34 0.76
C VAL A 72 7.66 -16.49 1.36
N ARG A 73 7.92 -17.55 0.58
CA ARG A 73 8.71 -18.71 1.07
C ARG A 73 10.06 -18.27 1.60
N TYR A 74 10.74 -17.39 0.86
CA TYR A 74 12.02 -16.83 1.29
C TYR A 74 11.91 -16.02 2.58
N LYS A 75 10.90 -15.13 2.68
CA LYS A 75 10.63 -14.36 3.91
C LYS A 75 10.42 -15.28 5.12
N LEU A 76 9.60 -16.33 4.96
CA LEU A 76 9.30 -17.27 6.04
C LEU A 76 10.53 -18.09 6.46
N VAL A 77 11.37 -18.55 5.52
CA VAL A 77 12.63 -19.22 5.87
C VAL A 77 13.57 -18.27 6.61
N LYS A 78 13.66 -17.00 6.19
CA LYS A 78 14.43 -15.98 6.93
C LYS A 78 13.91 -15.71 8.33
N GLU A 79 12.60 -15.79 8.53
CA GLU A 79 12.00 -15.65 9.85
C GLU A 79 12.37 -16.81 10.77
N ILE A 80 12.31 -18.06 10.28
CA ILE A 80 12.66 -19.25 11.07
C ILE A 80 14.10 -19.18 11.60
N PHE A 81 15.05 -18.72 10.79
CA PHE A 81 16.48 -18.70 11.15
C PHE A 81 17.03 -17.31 11.44
N ARG A 82 16.17 -16.32 11.73
CA ARG A 82 16.56 -14.92 11.95
C ARG A 82 17.68 -14.77 12.98
N ASP A 83 17.60 -15.55 14.06
CA ASP A 83 18.52 -15.48 15.20
C ASP A 83 19.61 -16.55 15.16
N ASN A 84 19.75 -17.29 14.05
CA ASN A 84 20.76 -18.32 13.89
C ASN A 84 21.92 -17.84 13.00
N PRO A 85 23.05 -17.38 13.57
CA PRO A 85 24.17 -16.83 12.81
C PRO A 85 24.91 -17.88 11.96
N ARG A 86 24.64 -19.18 12.18
CA ARG A 86 25.25 -20.28 11.42
C ARG A 86 24.54 -20.55 10.09
N VAL A 87 23.36 -19.95 9.86
CA VAL A 87 22.53 -20.21 8.67
C VAL A 87 22.58 -19.01 7.73
N VAL A 88 22.96 -19.27 6.48
CA VAL A 88 22.87 -18.33 5.36
C VAL A 88 21.73 -18.76 4.46
N ILE A 89 20.84 -17.82 4.09
CA ILE A 89 19.67 -18.14 3.27
C ILE A 89 19.81 -17.47 1.90
N GLY A 90 19.96 -18.30 0.87
CA GLY A 90 20.03 -17.90 -0.53
C GLY A 90 18.64 -17.94 -1.19
N LEU A 91 18.40 -17.01 -2.12
CA LEU A 91 17.22 -17.00 -2.99
C LEU A 91 17.65 -17.27 -4.43
N ILE A 92 17.12 -18.31 -5.04
CA ILE A 92 17.45 -18.69 -6.43
C ILE A 92 16.20 -18.56 -7.29
N ASP A 93 16.15 -17.52 -8.13
CA ASP A 93 15.09 -17.29 -9.11
C ASP A 93 15.44 -17.96 -10.44
N ASP A 94 14.86 -19.13 -10.69
CA ASP A 94 15.15 -19.96 -11.85
C ASP A 94 14.92 -19.22 -13.19
N LYS A 95 13.95 -18.30 -13.25
CA LYS A 95 13.66 -17.54 -14.47
C LYS A 95 14.66 -16.42 -14.70
N LYS A 96 15.18 -15.81 -13.63
CA LYS A 96 16.18 -14.74 -13.72
C LYS A 96 17.51 -15.24 -14.28
N ILE A 97 17.87 -16.49 -14.00
CA ILE A 97 19.07 -17.14 -14.55
C ILE A 97 18.84 -17.85 -15.90
N GLY A 98 17.69 -17.60 -16.54
CA GLY A 98 17.40 -18.08 -17.89
C GLY A 98 17.06 -19.56 -17.98
N LEU A 99 16.75 -20.23 -16.85
CA LEU A 99 16.37 -21.65 -16.88
C LEU A 99 14.98 -21.82 -17.50
N ASP A 100 14.92 -22.68 -18.51
CA ASP A 100 13.69 -23.05 -19.22
C ASP A 100 12.90 -24.15 -18.49
N GLY A 101 13.41 -24.63 -17.36
CA GLY A 101 12.83 -25.73 -16.58
C GLY A 101 13.31 -27.11 -17.02
N THR A 102 14.24 -27.19 -17.99
CA THR A 102 14.90 -28.43 -18.36
C THR A 102 16.05 -28.74 -17.39
N PHE A 103 16.31 -30.02 -17.14
CA PHE A 103 17.36 -30.46 -16.21
C PHE A 103 18.66 -30.83 -16.93
N THR A 104 19.17 -29.96 -17.81
CA THR A 104 20.46 -30.16 -18.49
C THR A 104 21.64 -29.94 -17.53
N HIS A 105 22.83 -30.42 -17.90
CA HIS A 105 24.03 -30.24 -17.08
C HIS A 105 24.39 -28.75 -16.94
N GLU A 106 24.30 -27.99 -18.04
CA GLU A 106 24.58 -26.55 -18.08
C GLU A 106 23.66 -25.77 -17.14
N ASN A 107 22.39 -26.16 -17.06
CA ASN A 107 21.40 -25.56 -16.17
C ASN A 107 21.77 -25.78 -14.70
N TRP A 108 22.26 -26.98 -14.33
CA TRP A 108 22.74 -27.25 -12.96
C TRP A 108 24.03 -26.51 -12.62
N VAL A 109 24.93 -26.30 -13.59
CA VAL A 109 26.12 -25.47 -13.41
C VAL A 109 25.74 -24.01 -13.16
N ALA A 110 24.81 -23.46 -13.96
CA ALA A 110 24.32 -22.09 -13.78
C ALA A 110 23.62 -21.93 -12.42
N TRP A 111 22.76 -22.88 -12.06
CA TRP A 111 22.05 -22.91 -10.79
C TRP A 111 23.00 -22.99 -9.58
N GLY A 112 24.04 -23.83 -9.65
CA GLY A 112 25.05 -23.95 -8.60
C GLY A 112 25.83 -22.65 -8.40
N LYS A 113 26.22 -21.96 -9.49
CA LYS A 113 26.87 -20.64 -9.41
C LYS A 113 25.98 -19.62 -8.71
N GLU A 114 24.70 -19.57 -9.03
CA GLU A 114 23.76 -18.65 -8.38
C GLU A 114 23.60 -18.97 -6.89
N LEU A 115 23.56 -20.25 -6.51
CA LEU A 115 23.50 -20.67 -5.11
C LEU A 115 24.68 -20.08 -4.31
N PHE A 116 25.91 -20.33 -4.76
CA PHE A 116 27.13 -19.89 -4.08
C PHE A 116 27.25 -18.35 -4.08
N ALA A 117 26.93 -17.70 -5.20
CA ALA A 117 26.89 -16.24 -5.28
C ALA A 117 25.85 -15.63 -4.33
N SER A 118 24.64 -16.20 -4.25
CA SER A 118 23.57 -15.74 -3.36
C SER A 118 23.93 -15.90 -1.87
N ALA A 119 24.77 -16.89 -1.55
CA ALA A 119 25.29 -17.13 -0.20
C ALA A 119 26.55 -16.31 0.11
N GLY A 120 27.20 -15.71 -0.91
CA GLY A 120 28.48 -15.00 -0.76
C GLY A 120 29.63 -15.92 -0.33
N ILE A 121 29.61 -17.18 -0.78
CA ILE A 121 30.57 -18.22 -0.40
C ILE A 121 31.11 -18.89 -1.67
N GLU A 122 32.42 -19.04 -1.80
CA GLU A 122 33.03 -19.73 -2.94
C GLU A 122 32.92 -21.26 -2.80
N PRO A 123 32.68 -22.00 -3.90
CA PRO A 123 32.41 -23.44 -3.85
C PRO A 123 33.60 -24.30 -3.41
N ASP A 124 34.83 -23.77 -3.43
CA ASP A 124 36.06 -24.45 -3.03
C ASP A 124 36.61 -23.95 -1.68
N SER A 125 35.89 -23.06 -0.99
CA SER A 125 36.35 -22.41 0.24
C SER A 125 36.18 -23.24 1.53
N ALA A 126 35.47 -24.37 1.47
CA ALA A 126 35.06 -25.14 2.64
C ALA A 126 34.79 -26.62 2.27
N GLU A 127 34.67 -27.48 3.29
CA GLU A 127 34.13 -28.82 3.10
C GLU A 127 32.61 -28.77 3.02
N PHE A 128 32.05 -28.95 1.82
CA PHE A 128 30.61 -28.90 1.61
C PHE A 128 29.95 -30.28 1.70
N THR A 129 28.82 -30.34 2.40
CA THR A 129 27.94 -31.51 2.44
C THR A 129 26.54 -31.14 1.97
N TRP A 130 26.09 -31.71 0.85
CA TRP A 130 24.74 -31.51 0.31
C TRP A 130 23.76 -32.50 0.89
N TYR A 131 22.64 -32.02 1.41
CA TYR A 131 21.57 -32.83 2.00
C TYR A 131 20.34 -32.76 1.11
N THR A 132 19.94 -33.91 0.56
CA THR A 132 18.79 -33.99 -0.34
C THR A 132 18.00 -35.28 -0.13
N GLY A 133 16.68 -35.20 -0.29
CA GLY A 133 15.82 -36.38 -0.38
C GLY A 133 15.69 -36.94 -1.80
N GLU A 134 16.28 -36.28 -2.80
CA GLU A 134 16.11 -36.56 -4.23
C GLU A 134 17.39 -37.17 -4.84
N PRO A 135 17.44 -38.52 -5.03
CA PRO A 135 18.58 -39.18 -5.68
C PRO A 135 19.00 -38.57 -7.02
N PRO A 136 18.06 -38.15 -7.92
CA PRO A 136 18.43 -37.53 -9.18
C PRO A 136 19.20 -36.21 -9.06
N TYR A 137 19.20 -35.55 -7.89
CA TYR A 137 19.99 -34.34 -7.68
C TYR A 137 21.46 -34.66 -7.41
N VAL A 138 21.73 -35.78 -6.71
CA VAL A 138 23.11 -36.24 -6.46
C VAL A 138 23.80 -36.60 -7.77
N GLU A 139 23.10 -37.33 -8.64
CA GLU A 139 23.62 -37.72 -9.97
C GLU A 139 24.03 -36.52 -10.84
N LYS A 140 23.39 -35.35 -10.63
CA LYS A 140 23.63 -34.14 -11.43
C LYS A 140 24.65 -33.20 -10.79
N LEU A 141 24.65 -33.09 -9.46
CA LEU A 141 25.55 -32.21 -8.73
C LEU A 141 26.93 -32.83 -8.50
N GLN A 142 27.02 -34.15 -8.32
CA GLN A 142 28.29 -34.82 -8.06
C GLN A 142 29.32 -34.64 -9.22
N PRO A 143 28.94 -34.68 -10.51
CA PRO A 143 29.86 -34.34 -11.59
C PRO A 143 30.32 -32.88 -11.62
N ILE A 144 29.51 -31.96 -11.06
CA ILE A 144 29.81 -30.52 -11.01
C ILE A 144 30.72 -30.20 -9.82
N TYR A 145 30.48 -30.87 -8.68
CA TYR A 145 31.17 -30.68 -7.42
C TYR A 145 31.74 -32.02 -6.90
N PRO A 146 32.80 -32.55 -7.54
CA PRO A 146 33.31 -33.90 -7.26
C PRO A 146 33.90 -34.04 -5.85
N ASP A 147 34.39 -32.95 -5.27
CA ASP A 147 35.01 -32.92 -3.94
C ASP A 147 34.01 -32.71 -2.80
N HIS A 148 32.72 -32.52 -3.11
CA HIS A 148 31.68 -32.31 -2.11
C HIS A 148 31.06 -33.64 -1.66
N LYS A 149 30.58 -33.69 -0.42
CA LYS A 149 29.87 -34.84 0.15
C LYS A 149 28.38 -34.73 -0.15
N PHE A 150 27.71 -35.87 -0.36
CA PHE A 150 26.28 -35.93 -0.61
C PHE A 150 25.62 -36.91 0.36
N VAL A 151 24.63 -36.42 1.11
CA VAL A 151 23.84 -37.19 2.07
C VAL A 151 22.42 -37.31 1.56
N LEU A 152 22.05 -38.54 1.19
CA LEU A 152 20.67 -38.89 0.87
C LEU A 152 19.90 -39.23 2.15
N VAL A 153 18.75 -38.60 2.33
CA VAL A 153 17.87 -38.88 3.46
C VAL A 153 16.69 -39.74 3.05
N ASP A 154 16.41 -40.74 3.88
CA ASP A 154 15.35 -41.70 3.68
C ASP A 154 13.96 -41.02 3.73
N ARG A 155 13.23 -41.10 2.62
CA ARG A 155 11.88 -40.54 2.50
C ARG A 155 10.83 -41.27 3.33
N THR A 156 11.11 -42.48 3.81
CA THR A 156 10.17 -43.20 4.69
C THR A 156 9.97 -42.49 6.04
N VAL A 157 10.88 -41.59 6.41
CA VAL A 157 10.76 -40.71 7.59
C VAL A 157 9.88 -39.48 7.30
N ILE A 158 9.71 -39.11 6.02
CA ILE A 158 8.92 -37.95 5.58
C ILE A 158 7.47 -38.39 5.35
N LYS A 159 6.61 -38.17 6.35
CA LYS A 159 5.20 -38.60 6.32
C LYS A 159 4.33 -37.90 5.26
N ALA A 160 4.69 -36.67 4.86
CA ALA A 160 3.95 -35.90 3.88
C ALA A 160 4.89 -35.09 2.98
N SER A 161 4.61 -35.08 1.67
CA SER A 161 5.28 -34.24 0.68
C SER A 161 4.61 -32.87 0.56
N GLY A 162 5.35 -31.85 0.12
CA GLY A 162 4.78 -30.54 -0.18
C GLY A 162 3.59 -30.59 -1.16
N THR A 163 3.58 -31.53 -2.11
CA THR A 163 2.43 -31.71 -3.01
C THR A 163 1.20 -32.26 -2.29
N GLN A 164 1.35 -33.22 -1.38
CA GLN A 164 0.24 -33.72 -0.56
C GLN A 164 -0.33 -32.63 0.34
N ILE A 165 0.54 -31.82 0.94
CA ILE A 165 0.13 -30.67 1.75
C ILE A 165 -0.66 -29.66 0.91
N ARG A 166 -0.20 -29.28 -0.30
CA ARG A 166 -0.94 -28.33 -1.15
C ARG A 166 -2.32 -28.84 -1.56
N ASN A 167 -2.43 -30.15 -1.80
CA ASN A 167 -3.69 -30.75 -2.23
C ASN A 167 -4.68 -30.91 -1.07
N ASN A 168 -4.20 -31.16 0.16
CA ASN A 168 -5.03 -31.35 1.35
C ASN A 168 -4.37 -30.77 2.61
N PRO A 169 -4.26 -29.43 2.72
CA PRO A 169 -3.47 -28.79 3.77
C PRO A 169 -3.98 -29.10 5.17
N GLN A 170 -5.30 -29.16 5.33
CA GLN A 170 -6.03 -29.50 6.55
C GLN A 170 -5.69 -30.91 7.10
N VAL A 171 -5.48 -31.89 6.22
CA VAL A 171 -5.11 -33.26 6.63
C VAL A 171 -3.67 -33.32 7.12
N HIS A 172 -2.80 -32.51 6.52
CA HIS A 172 -1.36 -32.51 6.77
C HIS A 172 -0.89 -31.36 7.66
N LEU A 173 -1.80 -30.73 8.40
CA LEU A 173 -1.51 -29.55 9.21
C LEU A 173 -0.38 -29.80 10.22
N GLY A 174 -0.41 -30.97 10.86
CA GLY A 174 0.63 -31.39 11.79
C GLY A 174 2.00 -31.70 11.14
N ASP A 175 2.11 -31.66 9.82
CA ASP A 175 3.35 -31.88 9.07
C ASP A 175 3.99 -30.57 8.59
N ILE A 176 3.28 -29.43 8.66
CA ILE A 176 3.77 -28.11 8.22
C ILE A 176 4.67 -27.51 9.31
N ASN A 177 5.74 -26.83 8.93
CA ASN A 177 6.54 -26.05 9.89
C ASN A 177 5.68 -24.95 10.52
N PHE A 178 5.87 -24.69 11.82
CA PHE A 178 5.05 -23.76 12.58
C PHE A 178 4.94 -22.36 11.94
N VAL A 179 6.04 -21.76 11.48
CA VAL A 179 6.04 -20.42 10.86
C VAL A 179 5.25 -20.42 9.56
N PHE A 180 5.41 -21.46 8.74
CA PHE A 180 4.63 -21.64 7.51
C PHE A 180 3.15 -21.89 7.79
N GLU A 181 2.83 -22.70 8.80
CA GLU A 181 1.46 -22.94 9.24
C GLU A 181 0.80 -21.63 9.70
N GLN A 182 1.49 -20.83 10.52
CA GLN A 182 0.97 -19.53 10.97
C GLN A 182 0.69 -18.60 9.79
N TYR A 183 1.58 -18.55 8.79
CA TYR A 183 1.33 -17.80 7.57
C TYR A 183 0.08 -18.30 6.84
N LEU A 184 0.00 -19.61 6.56
CA LEU A 184 -1.11 -20.20 5.80
C LEU A 184 -2.45 -20.04 6.52
N ARG A 185 -2.47 -20.07 7.87
CA ARG A 185 -3.64 -19.72 8.68
C ARG A 185 -4.05 -18.26 8.50
N LYS A 186 -3.10 -17.34 8.62
CA LYS A 186 -3.36 -15.89 8.48
C LYS A 186 -3.88 -15.52 7.09
N THR A 187 -3.42 -16.23 6.05
CA THR A 187 -3.85 -15.98 4.66
C THR A 187 -5.07 -16.81 4.24
N GLY A 188 -5.73 -17.52 5.16
CA GLY A 188 -6.90 -18.37 4.84
C GLY A 188 -6.61 -19.55 3.90
N LYS A 189 -5.33 -19.91 3.69
CA LYS A 189 -4.92 -20.98 2.75
C LYS A 189 -5.08 -22.40 3.32
N LEU A 190 -5.44 -22.50 4.60
CA LEU A 190 -5.80 -23.76 5.27
C LEU A 190 -7.33 -23.93 5.42
N GLU A 191 -8.12 -22.98 4.93
CA GLU A 191 -9.59 -23.05 4.95
C GLU A 191 -10.10 -23.84 3.73
N GLU A 192 -11.25 -24.51 3.87
CA GLU A 192 -11.85 -25.29 2.77
C GLU A 192 -12.23 -24.41 1.56
N ASP A 193 -12.50 -23.13 1.80
CA ASP A 193 -12.69 -22.10 0.79
C ASP A 193 -11.64 -20.99 0.99
N PRO A 194 -10.58 -20.92 0.16
CA PRO A 194 -9.51 -19.96 0.34
C PRO A 194 -10.04 -18.52 0.16
N MET A 195 -9.87 -17.74 1.21
CA MET A 195 -10.25 -16.33 1.29
C MET A 195 -9.77 -15.50 0.09
N ASN A 196 -10.71 -14.84 -0.59
CA ASN A 196 -10.41 -13.91 -1.68
C ASN A 196 -9.97 -12.54 -1.12
N PRO A 197 -8.80 -12.00 -1.50
CA PRO A 197 -8.39 -10.66 -1.10
C PRO A 197 -9.39 -9.60 -1.59
N ILE A 198 -9.81 -8.69 -0.70
CA ILE A 198 -10.64 -7.53 -1.05
C ILE A 198 -9.83 -6.49 -1.82
N ILE A 199 -8.55 -6.34 -1.45
CA ILE A 199 -7.58 -5.53 -2.18
C ILE A 199 -6.54 -6.49 -2.73
N ASP A 200 -6.43 -6.56 -4.06
CA ASP A 200 -5.52 -7.47 -4.76
C ASP A 200 -4.43 -6.73 -5.56
N SER A 201 -4.47 -5.39 -5.58
CA SER A 201 -3.52 -4.52 -6.26
C SER A 201 -3.20 -3.28 -5.42
N LEU A 202 -1.93 -2.87 -5.42
CA LEU A 202 -1.51 -1.61 -4.79
C LEU A 202 -1.94 -0.35 -5.59
N LEU A 203 -2.45 -0.50 -6.82
CA LEU A 203 -3.12 0.59 -7.54
C LEU A 203 -4.56 0.80 -7.09
N GLU A 204 -5.13 -0.07 -6.27
CA GLU A 204 -6.49 0.08 -5.75
C GLU A 204 -6.54 1.09 -4.61
N THR A 205 -6.20 2.33 -4.95
CA THR A 205 -6.16 3.49 -4.08
C THR A 205 -6.49 4.75 -4.88
N ASP A 206 -6.72 5.86 -4.19
CA ASP A 206 -7.02 7.13 -4.83
C ASP A 206 -5.74 7.81 -5.39
N LEU A 207 -5.80 8.42 -6.58
CA LEU A 207 -4.63 9.05 -7.22
C LEU A 207 -3.89 10.08 -6.35
N TYR A 208 -4.64 10.79 -5.50
CA TYR A 208 -4.03 11.79 -4.62
C TYR A 208 -3.05 11.16 -3.62
N LYS A 209 -3.17 9.86 -3.31
CA LYS A 209 -2.21 9.14 -2.47
C LYS A 209 -0.85 8.97 -3.15
N PHE A 210 -0.83 8.71 -4.46
CA PHE A 210 0.42 8.70 -5.21
C PHE A 210 1.03 10.09 -5.37
N SER A 211 0.19 11.09 -5.60
CA SER A 211 0.66 12.47 -5.72
C SER A 211 1.24 12.95 -4.38
N MET A 212 0.49 12.88 -3.28
CA MET A 212 1.04 13.23 -1.98
C MET A 212 2.23 12.35 -1.61
N GLY A 213 2.18 11.04 -1.84
CA GLY A 213 3.28 10.12 -1.54
C GLY A 213 4.59 10.51 -2.23
N GLN A 214 4.54 10.94 -3.49
CA GLN A 214 5.73 11.48 -4.17
C GLN A 214 6.27 12.74 -3.48
N ALA A 215 5.38 13.69 -3.16
CA ALA A 215 5.78 14.93 -2.51
C ALA A 215 6.35 14.68 -1.10
N ILE A 216 5.75 13.76 -0.34
CA ILE A 216 6.22 13.30 0.97
C ILE A 216 7.61 12.66 0.83
N TYR A 217 7.77 11.74 -0.13
CA TYR A 217 9.04 11.06 -0.37
C TYR A 217 10.19 12.04 -0.68
N HIS A 218 9.94 13.07 -1.50
CA HIS A 218 10.99 14.02 -1.89
C HIS A 218 11.28 15.09 -0.83
N GLN A 219 10.28 15.51 -0.04
CA GLN A 219 10.41 16.71 0.81
C GLN A 219 10.30 16.44 2.32
N PHE A 220 9.62 15.36 2.72
CA PHE A 220 9.35 15.03 4.13
C PHE A 220 9.61 13.54 4.45
N PRO A 221 10.74 12.94 4.01
CA PRO A 221 10.97 11.49 4.13
C PRO A 221 11.13 11.01 5.58
N ASP A 222 11.49 11.91 6.50
CA ASP A 222 11.71 11.63 7.92
C ASP A 222 10.47 11.88 8.79
N TYR A 223 9.41 12.46 8.23
CA TYR A 223 8.19 12.72 8.99
C TYR A 223 7.53 11.40 9.39
N THR A 224 7.05 11.36 10.62
CA THR A 224 6.26 10.25 11.15
C THR A 224 4.85 10.70 11.46
N THR A 225 3.87 9.81 11.29
CA THR A 225 2.47 10.13 11.59
C THR A 225 1.76 8.98 12.28
N THR A 226 0.76 9.34 13.07
CA THR A 226 -0.23 8.40 13.60
C THR A 226 -1.57 8.64 12.91
N TRP A 227 -2.21 7.58 12.48
CA TRP A 227 -3.54 7.61 11.89
C TRP A 227 -4.50 6.79 12.74
N SER A 228 -5.73 7.27 12.88
CA SER A 228 -6.76 6.57 13.65
C SER A 228 -8.02 6.40 12.81
N PHE A 229 -8.55 5.19 12.80
CA PHE A 229 -9.87 4.86 12.27
C PHE A 229 -10.97 5.32 13.22
N LYS A 230 -12.13 5.71 12.66
CA LYS A 230 -13.34 6.01 13.41
C LYS A 230 -14.58 5.64 12.60
N CYS A 231 -15.45 4.82 13.18
CA CYS A 231 -16.83 4.69 12.77
C CYS A 231 -17.68 5.76 13.47
N ARG A 232 -18.49 6.52 12.71
CA ARG A 232 -19.34 7.61 13.24
C ARG A 232 -20.81 7.21 13.34
N ASN A 233 -21.19 6.05 12.80
CA ASN A 233 -22.54 5.50 12.96
C ASN A 233 -22.73 5.04 14.41
N LYS A 234 -23.87 5.39 15.02
CA LYS A 234 -24.19 5.01 16.41
C LYS A 234 -24.68 3.56 16.54
N ASP A 235 -25.32 3.05 15.50
CA ASP A 235 -26.00 1.74 15.52
C ASP A 235 -25.17 0.64 14.83
N VAL A 236 -23.88 0.89 14.56
CA VAL A 236 -22.97 -0.06 13.90
C VAL A 236 -22.04 -0.65 14.94
N HIS A 237 -21.97 -1.98 14.97
CA HIS A 237 -21.03 -2.74 15.78
C HIS A 237 -20.34 -3.82 14.94
N PHE A 238 -19.02 -3.82 14.93
CA PHE A 238 -18.18 -4.81 14.28
C PHE A 238 -18.01 -6.01 15.22
N THR A 239 -18.48 -7.18 14.79
CA THR A 239 -18.32 -8.40 15.59
C THR A 239 -16.86 -8.84 15.64
N LYS A 240 -16.50 -9.68 16.62
CA LYS A 240 -15.15 -10.27 16.69
C LYS A 240 -14.75 -10.99 15.39
N GLU A 241 -15.71 -11.68 14.76
CA GLU A 241 -15.50 -12.36 13.49
C GLU A 241 -15.17 -11.36 12.36
N MET A 242 -15.87 -10.23 12.29
CA MET A 242 -15.55 -9.15 11.34
C MET A 242 -14.17 -8.56 11.61
N VAL A 243 -13.79 -8.38 12.88
CA VAL A 243 -12.45 -7.86 13.24
C VAL A 243 -11.36 -8.84 12.83
N ASP A 244 -11.55 -10.15 13.03
CA ASP A 244 -10.61 -11.18 12.62
C ASP A 244 -10.52 -11.27 11.08
N GLU A 245 -11.63 -11.12 10.37
CA GLU A 245 -11.64 -10.99 8.91
C GLU A 245 -10.90 -9.74 8.42
N ILE A 246 -11.13 -8.58 9.02
CA ILE A 246 -10.42 -7.33 8.70
C ILE A 246 -8.90 -7.48 8.90
N LYS A 247 -8.47 -8.12 10.00
CA LYS A 247 -7.04 -8.40 10.26
C LYS A 247 -6.43 -9.26 9.15
N ARG A 248 -7.13 -10.33 8.74
CA ARG A 248 -6.68 -11.20 7.65
C ARG A 248 -6.61 -10.46 6.31
N GLN A 249 -7.62 -9.67 5.96
CA GLN A 249 -7.63 -8.85 4.74
C GLN A 249 -6.51 -7.80 4.71
N ILE A 250 -6.24 -7.13 5.84
CA ILE A 250 -5.11 -6.19 5.96
C ILE A 250 -3.78 -6.93 5.84
N TYR A 251 -3.68 -8.14 6.40
CA TYR A 251 -2.49 -8.98 6.23
C TYR A 251 -2.23 -9.35 4.76
N LEU A 252 -3.28 -9.73 4.02
CA LEU A 252 -3.19 -10.00 2.58
C LEU A 252 -2.79 -8.75 1.79
N TYR A 253 -3.38 -7.59 2.08
CA TYR A 253 -2.95 -6.30 1.53
C TYR A 253 -1.46 -6.01 1.81
N CYS A 254 -0.98 -6.33 3.01
CA CYS A 254 0.41 -6.13 3.42
C CYS A 254 1.42 -7.03 2.67
N ASP A 255 0.98 -8.08 1.99
CA ASP A 255 1.86 -8.96 1.20
C ASP A 255 1.96 -8.55 -0.29
N LEU A 256 1.17 -7.56 -0.72
CA LEU A 256 1.18 -7.08 -2.10
C LEU A 256 2.47 -6.32 -2.43
N ASN A 257 2.87 -6.40 -3.71
CA ASN A 257 3.95 -5.61 -4.30
C ASN A 257 3.46 -5.05 -5.65
N PHE A 258 4.00 -3.91 -6.06
CA PHE A 258 3.70 -3.39 -7.39
C PHE A 258 4.27 -4.31 -8.47
N THR A 259 3.47 -4.56 -9.50
CA THR A 259 3.93 -5.17 -10.75
C THR A 259 4.57 -4.11 -11.65
N GLU A 260 5.46 -4.52 -12.56
CA GLU A 260 6.06 -3.58 -13.52
C GLU A 260 5.00 -2.93 -14.44
N ASP A 261 3.91 -3.63 -14.75
CA ASP A 261 2.81 -3.07 -15.55
C ASP A 261 2.08 -1.92 -14.82
N GLU A 262 1.87 -2.07 -13.51
CA GLU A 262 1.32 -1.01 -12.66
C GLU A 262 2.28 0.18 -12.52
N LEU A 263 3.58 -0.08 -12.34
CA LEU A 263 4.60 0.95 -12.26
C LEU A 263 4.72 1.73 -13.59
N ASN A 264 4.64 1.05 -14.72
CA ASN A 264 4.65 1.67 -16.05
C ASN A 264 3.42 2.55 -16.25
N TYR A 265 2.25 2.13 -15.78
CA TYR A 265 1.05 2.97 -15.81
C TYR A 265 1.23 4.25 -14.99
N LEU A 266 1.74 4.14 -13.75
CA LEU A 266 2.04 5.31 -12.90
C LEU A 266 3.07 6.24 -13.56
N ALA A 267 4.12 5.69 -14.17
CA ALA A 267 5.13 6.45 -14.90
C ALA A 267 4.56 7.21 -16.12
N GLY A 268 3.42 6.76 -16.66
CA GLY A 268 2.69 7.45 -17.72
C GLY A 268 1.92 8.69 -17.24
N ILE A 269 1.70 8.85 -15.92
CA ILE A 269 1.02 10.01 -15.35
C ILE A 269 1.99 11.20 -15.36
N LYS A 270 1.60 12.28 -16.06
CA LYS A 270 2.47 13.41 -16.43
C LYS A 270 3.34 14.00 -15.31
N TRP A 271 2.85 14.04 -14.08
CA TRP A 271 3.57 14.64 -12.94
C TRP A 271 4.25 13.62 -12.02
N ILE A 272 4.08 12.32 -12.28
CA ILE A 272 4.76 11.28 -11.53
C ILE A 272 6.20 11.13 -12.04
N LYS A 273 7.17 11.27 -11.14
CA LYS A 273 8.61 11.27 -11.43
C LYS A 273 9.16 9.84 -11.36
N LYS A 274 10.11 9.53 -12.25
CA LYS A 274 10.79 8.22 -12.29
C LYS A 274 11.40 7.82 -10.93
N SER A 275 11.99 8.77 -10.20
CA SER A 275 12.57 8.54 -8.87
C SER A 275 11.57 7.93 -7.89
N TYR A 276 10.32 8.37 -7.94
CA TYR A 276 9.26 7.86 -7.07
C TYR A 276 8.75 6.49 -7.55
N VAL A 277 8.61 6.28 -8.86
CA VAL A 277 8.27 4.96 -9.41
C VAL A 277 9.33 3.92 -9.06
N ASP A 278 10.61 4.29 -9.12
CA ASP A 278 11.72 3.40 -8.73
C ASP A 278 11.70 3.06 -7.23
N PHE A 279 11.28 4.01 -6.39
CA PHE A 279 11.01 3.76 -4.98
C PHE A 279 9.82 2.81 -4.78
N LEU A 280 8.70 3.04 -5.47
CA LEU A 280 7.49 2.21 -5.36
C LEU A 280 7.75 0.75 -5.72
N ARG A 281 8.69 0.47 -6.64
CA ARG A 281 9.13 -0.90 -6.96
C ARG A 281 9.62 -1.69 -5.74
N LEU A 282 10.21 -1.01 -4.76
CA LEU A 282 10.75 -1.60 -3.54
C LEU A 282 9.78 -1.48 -2.36
N TRP A 283 8.80 -0.60 -2.47
CA TRP A 283 7.86 -0.30 -1.41
C TRP A 283 6.78 -1.38 -1.33
N HIS A 284 6.45 -1.78 -0.10
CA HIS A 284 5.26 -2.56 0.19
C HIS A 284 4.68 -2.15 1.55
N PRO A 285 3.35 -2.29 1.75
CA PRO A 285 2.72 -2.11 3.05
C PRO A 285 3.28 -3.05 4.13
N ARG A 286 3.27 -2.61 5.40
CA ARG A 286 3.83 -3.36 6.52
C ARG A 286 2.76 -3.60 7.57
N TYR A 287 2.50 -4.87 7.87
CA TYR A 287 1.47 -5.23 8.85
C TYR A 287 1.85 -4.78 10.27
N GLU A 288 3.15 -4.70 10.57
CA GLU A 288 3.65 -4.26 11.88
C GLU A 288 3.37 -2.79 12.19
N ASP A 289 3.06 -1.99 11.17
CA ASP A 289 2.69 -0.59 11.34
C ASP A 289 1.23 -0.45 11.84
N PHE A 290 0.44 -1.54 11.89
CA PHE A 290 -0.97 -1.58 12.30
C PHE A 290 -1.16 -2.11 13.73
N THR A 291 -2.02 -1.42 14.49
CA THR A 291 -2.60 -1.92 15.75
C THR A 291 -4.11 -2.05 15.57
N ILE A 292 -4.62 -3.29 15.59
CA ILE A 292 -6.04 -3.60 15.35
C ILE A 292 -6.62 -4.34 16.55
N THR A 293 -7.62 -3.75 17.21
CA THR A 293 -8.28 -4.33 18.39
C THR A 293 -9.81 -4.27 18.28
N ASP A 294 -10.49 -5.03 19.13
CA ASP A 294 -11.95 -5.07 19.27
C ASP A 294 -12.46 -4.26 20.49
N GLU A 295 -11.60 -3.41 21.07
CA GLU A 295 -11.83 -2.75 22.36
C GLU A 295 -12.62 -1.43 22.26
N ALA A 296 -12.83 -0.90 21.06
CA ALA A 296 -13.60 0.32 20.86
C ALA A 296 -15.12 0.09 21.01
N GLU A 297 -15.88 1.15 21.25
CA GLU A 297 -17.36 1.08 21.41
C GLU A 297 -18.07 0.44 20.21
N CYS A 298 -17.62 0.76 18.99
CA CYS A 298 -18.16 0.13 17.77
C CYS A 298 -17.59 -1.27 17.52
N GLY A 299 -16.81 -1.85 18.43
CA GLY A 299 -16.20 -3.18 18.28
C GLY A 299 -14.95 -3.22 17.39
N LEU A 300 -14.43 -2.07 16.93
CA LEU A 300 -13.24 -2.00 16.07
C LEU A 300 -12.40 -0.75 16.35
N SER A 301 -11.12 -0.94 16.65
CA SER A 301 -10.09 0.09 16.66
C SER A 301 -9.00 -0.26 15.67
N ILE A 302 -8.59 0.71 14.85
CA ILE A 302 -7.42 0.57 13.97
C ILE A 302 -6.60 1.84 14.12
N GLU A 303 -5.33 1.68 14.48
CA GLU A 303 -4.33 2.74 14.43
C GLU A 303 -3.14 2.30 13.59
N THR A 304 -2.53 3.25 12.87
CA THR A 304 -1.25 3.02 12.20
C THR A 304 -0.21 4.04 12.63
N ASN A 305 1.03 3.59 12.80
CA ASN A 305 2.16 4.42 13.19
C ASN A 305 3.40 4.06 12.35
N GLY A 306 4.09 5.08 11.85
CA GLY A 306 5.26 4.88 11.00
C GLY A 306 5.64 6.16 10.26
N THR A 307 6.41 6.01 9.19
CA THR A 307 6.70 7.15 8.29
C THR A 307 5.40 7.67 7.70
N TRP A 308 5.34 8.98 7.45
CA TRP A 308 4.16 9.61 6.85
C TRP A 308 3.83 8.99 5.49
N LEU A 309 4.87 8.70 4.69
CA LEU A 309 4.71 8.04 3.40
C LEU A 309 3.98 6.69 3.51
N ASN A 310 4.40 5.82 4.43
CA ASN A 310 3.78 4.52 4.62
C ASN A 310 2.34 4.66 5.11
N THR A 311 2.16 5.36 6.23
CA THR A 311 0.87 5.45 6.92
C THR A 311 -0.19 6.20 6.10
N SER A 312 0.20 7.17 5.27
CA SER A 312 -0.70 7.84 4.32
C SER A 312 -1.31 6.86 3.32
N MET A 313 -0.51 5.93 2.79
CA MET A 313 -0.95 4.94 1.79
C MET A 313 -1.93 3.91 2.35
N TYR A 314 -2.02 3.77 3.68
CA TYR A 314 -2.90 2.80 4.33
C TYR A 314 -4.35 3.27 4.48
N GLU A 315 -4.65 4.58 4.38
CA GLU A 315 -6.02 5.13 4.59
C GLU A 315 -7.06 4.43 3.71
N ILE A 316 -6.81 4.40 2.40
CA ILE A 316 -7.82 3.97 1.43
C ILE A 316 -8.07 2.46 1.46
N PRO A 317 -7.03 1.60 1.40
CA PRO A 317 -7.23 0.15 1.48
C PRO A 317 -7.89 -0.27 2.80
N THR A 318 -7.49 0.32 3.92
CA THR A 318 -8.09 0.02 5.24
C THR A 318 -9.58 0.33 5.25
N LEU A 319 -9.99 1.51 4.75
CA LEU A 319 -11.40 1.89 4.73
C LEU A 319 -12.22 1.03 3.77
N ALA A 320 -11.68 0.70 2.59
CA ALA A 320 -12.34 -0.18 1.63
C ALA A 320 -12.54 -1.60 2.21
N ILE A 321 -11.51 -2.18 2.83
CA ILE A 321 -11.57 -3.48 3.52
C ILE A 321 -12.64 -3.46 4.61
N VAL A 322 -12.58 -2.50 5.54
CA VAL A 322 -13.52 -2.42 6.66
C VAL A 322 -14.96 -2.30 6.16
N ASN A 323 -15.20 -1.49 5.14
CA ASN A 323 -16.53 -1.29 4.59
C ASN A 323 -17.07 -2.55 3.91
N GLU A 324 -16.26 -3.18 3.05
CA GLU A 324 -16.67 -4.36 2.29
C GLU A 324 -16.87 -5.58 3.20
N VAL A 325 -16.01 -5.80 4.22
CA VAL A 325 -16.21 -6.84 5.24
C VAL A 325 -17.54 -6.63 5.97
N TYR A 326 -17.84 -5.41 6.39
CA TYR A 326 -19.08 -5.12 7.09
C TYR A 326 -20.30 -5.48 6.26
N PHE A 327 -20.38 -5.03 5.01
CA PHE A 327 -21.56 -5.30 4.17
C PHE A 327 -21.69 -6.77 3.79
N ARG A 328 -20.57 -7.47 3.50
CA ARG A 328 -20.58 -8.91 3.17
C ARG A 328 -21.01 -9.78 4.34
N MET A 329 -20.67 -9.40 5.58
CA MET A 329 -20.95 -10.23 6.76
C MET A 329 -22.23 -9.85 7.50
N ALA A 330 -22.68 -8.58 7.42
CA ALA A 330 -23.86 -8.10 8.14
C ALA A 330 -25.17 -8.28 7.37
N TYR A 331 -25.11 -8.49 6.05
CA TYR A 331 -26.28 -8.52 5.17
C TYR A 331 -26.18 -9.60 4.11
N ASP A 332 -27.32 -9.87 3.44
CA ASP A 332 -27.32 -10.62 2.19
C ASP A 332 -26.70 -9.77 1.08
N TYR A 333 -25.49 -10.13 0.67
CA TYR A 333 -24.71 -9.37 -0.29
C TYR A 333 -25.31 -9.42 -1.71
N GLU A 334 -25.95 -10.52 -2.11
CA GLU A 334 -26.59 -10.63 -3.42
C GLU A 334 -27.74 -9.63 -3.52
N GLU A 335 -28.60 -9.58 -2.50
CA GLU A 335 -29.69 -8.60 -2.47
C GLU A 335 -29.21 -7.14 -2.36
N LEU A 336 -28.04 -6.90 -1.75
CA LEU A 336 -27.43 -5.57 -1.72
C LEU A 336 -26.91 -5.15 -3.10
N MET A 337 -26.27 -6.07 -3.82
CA MET A 337 -25.77 -5.82 -5.18
C MET A 337 -26.90 -5.58 -6.17
N GLU A 338 -27.99 -6.35 -6.10
CA GLU A 338 -29.19 -6.10 -6.91
C GLU A 338 -29.75 -4.70 -6.65
N SER A 339 -29.91 -4.33 -5.38
CA SER A 339 -30.41 -3.00 -5.01
C SER A 339 -29.46 -1.87 -5.42
N PHE A 340 -28.15 -2.10 -5.34
CA PHE A 340 -27.13 -1.17 -5.83
C PHE A 340 -27.28 -0.94 -7.34
N GLU A 341 -27.39 -2.01 -8.11
CA GLU A 341 -27.51 -1.94 -9.56
C GLU A 341 -28.78 -1.19 -9.99
N GLU A 342 -29.93 -1.52 -9.40
CA GLU A 342 -31.20 -0.83 -9.67
C GLU A 342 -31.10 0.68 -9.41
N ARG A 343 -30.49 1.08 -8.28
CA ARG A 343 -30.32 2.49 -7.92
C ARG A 343 -29.31 3.20 -8.81
N LEU A 344 -28.25 2.52 -9.20
CA LEU A 344 -27.27 3.04 -10.15
C LEU A 344 -27.91 3.29 -11.52
N ASP A 345 -28.71 2.36 -12.03
CA ASP A 345 -29.42 2.51 -13.30
C ASP A 345 -30.43 3.67 -13.25
N ALA A 346 -31.16 3.82 -12.13
CA ALA A 346 -32.05 4.95 -11.92
C ALA A 346 -31.28 6.30 -11.95
N LYS A 347 -30.10 6.38 -11.35
CA LYS A 347 -29.25 7.59 -11.39
C LYS A 347 -28.76 7.91 -12.80
N ILE A 348 -28.29 6.91 -13.52
CA ILE A 348 -27.84 7.07 -14.91
C ILE A 348 -29.02 7.52 -15.78
N ALA A 349 -30.22 6.99 -15.55
CA ALA A 349 -31.44 7.43 -16.23
C ALA A 349 -31.67 8.94 -16.05
N LEU A 350 -31.46 9.49 -14.85
CA LEU A 350 -31.62 10.94 -14.57
C LEU A 350 -30.63 11.84 -15.33
N LEU A 351 -29.46 11.32 -15.71
CA LEU A 351 -28.49 12.04 -16.54
C LEU A 351 -28.80 11.87 -18.03
N THR A 352 -29.09 10.63 -18.45
CA THR A 352 -29.37 10.29 -19.86
C THR A 352 -30.65 10.94 -20.38
N ASN A 353 -31.67 11.13 -19.51
CA ASN A 353 -32.91 11.82 -19.85
C ASN A 353 -32.84 13.36 -19.63
N GLU A 354 -31.66 13.89 -19.31
CA GLU A 354 -31.40 15.30 -19.02
C GLU A 354 -32.24 15.89 -17.87
N THR A 355 -32.70 15.07 -16.91
CA THR A 355 -33.31 15.58 -15.66
C THR A 355 -32.29 16.41 -14.88
N TYR A 356 -31.04 15.95 -14.84
CA TYR A 356 -29.93 16.66 -14.21
C TYR A 356 -28.78 16.91 -15.19
N ASN A 357 -28.18 18.09 -15.09
CA ASN A 357 -26.95 18.46 -15.79
C ASN A 357 -25.87 18.79 -14.77
N LEU A 358 -24.86 17.94 -14.70
CA LEU A 358 -23.76 18.10 -13.75
C LEU A 358 -22.56 18.85 -14.35
N GLY A 359 -22.55 19.15 -15.64
CA GLY A 359 -21.30 19.51 -16.31
C GLY A 359 -20.27 18.39 -16.17
N ALA A 360 -19.07 18.68 -15.67
CA ALA A 360 -18.01 17.68 -15.49
C ALA A 360 -18.07 17.01 -14.11
N PHE A 361 -18.01 15.67 -14.04
CA PHE A 361 -17.94 14.95 -12.76
C PHE A 361 -17.03 13.72 -12.80
N SER A 362 -16.63 13.23 -11.63
CA SER A 362 -15.78 12.05 -11.44
C SER A 362 -16.23 11.21 -10.25
N GLU A 363 -15.86 9.92 -10.27
CA GLU A 363 -16.18 8.96 -9.20
C GLU A 363 -15.07 8.95 -8.14
N PHE A 364 -15.41 9.27 -6.88
CA PHE A 364 -14.51 9.42 -5.71
C PHE A 364 -14.88 8.47 -4.53
N GLY A 365 -15.52 7.35 -4.82
CA GLY A 365 -16.23 6.52 -3.86
C GLY A 365 -15.41 5.41 -3.22
N LEU A 366 -14.20 5.13 -3.71
CA LEU A 366 -13.37 3.98 -3.32
C LEU A 366 -13.36 3.70 -1.80
N ARG A 367 -13.02 4.70 -0.97
CA ARG A 367 -12.90 4.54 0.49
C ARG A 367 -14.17 4.03 1.19
N ARG A 368 -15.34 4.15 0.58
CA ARG A 368 -16.64 3.75 1.16
C ARG A 368 -17.49 2.99 0.14
N ARG A 369 -16.87 2.36 -0.87
CA ARG A 369 -17.55 1.55 -1.89
C ARG A 369 -18.22 0.34 -1.25
N LEU A 370 -19.34 -0.13 -1.80
CA LEU A 370 -20.00 -1.36 -1.35
C LEU A 370 -19.02 -2.54 -1.47
N SER A 371 -18.40 -2.67 -2.64
CA SER A 371 -17.35 -3.64 -2.93
C SER A 371 -16.52 -3.20 -4.14
N ALA A 372 -15.41 -3.92 -4.40
CA ALA A 372 -14.63 -3.75 -5.63
C ALA A 372 -15.48 -3.91 -6.90
N GLU A 373 -16.31 -4.96 -6.95
CA GLU A 373 -17.21 -5.27 -8.06
C GLU A 373 -18.26 -4.17 -8.28
N ALA A 374 -18.89 -3.68 -7.21
CA ALA A 374 -19.87 -2.61 -7.29
C ALA A 374 -19.27 -1.31 -7.85
N GLN A 375 -18.06 -0.95 -7.39
CA GLN A 375 -17.38 0.24 -7.90
C GLN A 375 -16.99 0.08 -9.37
N GLU A 376 -16.49 -1.08 -9.77
CA GLU A 376 -16.18 -1.37 -11.17
C GLU A 376 -17.42 -1.25 -12.06
N LEU A 377 -18.54 -1.83 -11.63
CA LEU A 377 -19.83 -1.73 -12.32
C LEU A 377 -20.26 -0.26 -12.49
N ALA A 378 -20.15 0.55 -11.44
CA ALA A 378 -20.48 1.97 -11.49
C ALA A 378 -19.61 2.74 -12.49
N VAL A 379 -18.29 2.59 -12.42
CA VAL A 379 -17.38 3.31 -13.33
C VAL A 379 -17.59 2.85 -14.77
N MET A 380 -17.79 1.55 -15.01
CA MET A 380 -18.08 1.01 -16.33
C MET A 380 -19.39 1.55 -16.89
N LYS A 381 -20.51 1.48 -16.15
CA LYS A 381 -21.81 1.99 -16.62
C LYS A 381 -21.78 3.49 -16.87
N LEU A 382 -21.09 4.28 -16.03
CA LEU A 382 -20.93 5.73 -16.22
C LEU A 382 -20.09 6.07 -17.46
N ARG A 383 -19.01 5.32 -17.71
CA ARG A 383 -18.17 5.46 -18.92
C ARG A 383 -18.94 5.15 -20.20
N ASP A 384 -19.75 4.09 -20.20
CA ASP A 384 -20.38 3.56 -21.40
C ASP A 384 -21.72 4.25 -21.74
N SER A 385 -22.29 4.99 -20.80
CA SER A 385 -23.57 5.69 -20.97
C SER A 385 -23.43 7.05 -21.64
N LYS A 386 -24.45 7.43 -22.43
CA LYS A 386 -24.57 8.79 -23.00
C LYS A 386 -25.28 9.71 -22.00
N LEU A 387 -24.52 10.37 -21.13
CA LEU A 387 -25.02 11.13 -19.97
C LEU A 387 -25.58 12.53 -20.28
N GLY A 388 -26.19 12.71 -21.46
CA GLY A 388 -26.74 13.99 -21.91
C GLY A 388 -25.68 15.09 -21.97
N LYS A 389 -25.89 16.17 -21.21
CA LYS A 389 -24.96 17.31 -21.09
C LYS A 389 -23.86 17.10 -20.06
N SER A 390 -23.97 16.06 -19.24
CA SER A 390 -22.98 15.72 -18.23
C SER A 390 -21.81 14.94 -18.85
N ILE A 391 -20.61 15.18 -18.35
CA ILE A 391 -19.37 14.56 -18.82
C ILE A 391 -18.74 13.79 -17.65
N PHE A 392 -18.69 12.47 -17.78
CA PHE A 392 -17.91 11.64 -16.87
C PHE A 392 -16.42 11.73 -17.23
N VAL A 393 -15.64 12.36 -16.35
CA VAL A 393 -14.21 12.64 -16.59
C VAL A 393 -13.34 11.43 -16.26
N GLY A 394 -13.67 10.66 -15.22
CA GLY A 394 -12.88 9.54 -14.74
C GLY A 394 -13.15 9.15 -13.28
N THR A 395 -12.23 8.41 -12.67
CA THR A 395 -12.31 7.91 -11.29
C THR A 395 -11.03 8.20 -10.51
N SER A 396 -11.14 8.38 -9.19
CA SER A 396 -9.97 8.47 -8.33
C SER A 396 -9.24 7.14 -8.16
N ASN A 397 -9.94 6.01 -8.33
CA ASN A 397 -9.37 4.67 -8.22
C ASN A 397 -8.41 4.40 -9.39
N VAL A 398 -7.11 4.34 -9.11
CA VAL A 398 -6.06 4.23 -10.13
C VAL A 398 -6.10 2.87 -10.85
N LEU A 399 -6.43 1.79 -10.13
CA LEU A 399 -6.62 0.47 -10.73
C LEU A 399 -7.77 0.49 -11.75
N LEU A 400 -8.93 1.05 -11.40
CA LEU A 400 -10.07 1.13 -12.30
C LEU A 400 -9.81 2.08 -13.47
N ALA A 401 -9.11 3.20 -13.24
CA ALA A 401 -8.69 4.11 -14.31
C ALA A 401 -7.84 3.38 -15.35
N LYS A 402 -6.86 2.59 -14.89
CA LYS A 402 -6.03 1.72 -15.74
C LYS A 402 -6.85 0.65 -16.45
N LYS A 403 -7.67 -0.10 -15.71
CA LYS A 403 -8.45 -1.25 -16.23
C LYS A 403 -9.47 -0.84 -17.28
N LEU A 404 -10.17 0.29 -17.06
CA LEU A 404 -11.29 0.73 -17.88
C LEU A 404 -10.91 1.82 -18.90
N GLY A 405 -9.66 2.27 -18.91
CA GLY A 405 -9.15 3.28 -19.86
C GLY A 405 -9.74 4.68 -19.64
N VAL A 406 -10.10 5.02 -18.41
CA VAL A 406 -10.60 6.36 -18.03
C VAL A 406 -9.51 7.17 -17.33
N ASN A 407 -9.71 8.48 -17.18
CA ASN A 407 -8.69 9.32 -16.54
C ASN A 407 -8.60 9.01 -15.04
N PRO A 408 -7.39 8.83 -14.47
CA PRO A 408 -7.20 8.87 -13.04
C PRO A 408 -7.28 10.32 -12.56
N VAL A 409 -8.02 10.59 -11.50
CA VAL A 409 -8.26 11.95 -10.99
C VAL A 409 -7.98 12.09 -9.49
N GLY A 410 -7.33 13.18 -9.08
CA GLY A 410 -7.04 13.46 -7.68
C GLY A 410 -5.86 14.41 -7.52
N THR A 411 -5.90 15.27 -6.50
CA THR A 411 -4.86 16.27 -6.23
C THR A 411 -4.23 16.08 -4.86
N MET A 412 -4.71 16.79 -3.84
CA MET A 412 -4.25 16.75 -2.45
C MET A 412 -5.42 16.48 -1.48
N ALA A 413 -5.11 16.09 -0.25
CA ALA A 413 -6.06 15.92 0.85
C ALA A 413 -5.64 16.72 2.09
N HIS A 414 -6.53 16.80 3.09
CA HIS A 414 -6.28 17.58 4.31
C HIS A 414 -5.01 17.17 5.05
N GLU A 415 -4.62 15.89 4.99
CA GLU A 415 -3.37 15.42 5.61
C GLU A 415 -2.14 16.21 5.14
N TRP A 416 -2.12 16.65 3.87
CA TRP A 416 -1.01 17.40 3.31
C TRP A 416 -0.87 18.74 4.00
N ILE A 417 -1.98 19.48 4.09
CA ILE A 417 -1.99 20.80 4.73
C ILE A 417 -1.70 20.69 6.22
N MET A 418 -2.29 19.68 6.88
CA MET A 418 -2.07 19.41 8.29
C MET A 418 -0.60 19.06 8.57
N CYS A 419 -0.03 18.07 7.91
CA CYS A 419 1.32 17.59 8.23
C CYS A 419 2.41 18.58 7.79
N VAL A 420 2.30 19.20 6.61
CA VAL A 420 3.30 20.19 6.16
C VAL A 420 3.25 21.45 7.04
N GLY A 421 2.04 21.92 7.35
CA GLY A 421 1.84 23.16 8.10
C GLY A 421 2.11 23.03 9.60
N GLN A 422 1.72 21.90 10.19
CA GLN A 422 1.68 21.70 11.65
C GLN A 422 2.72 20.69 12.14
N GLY A 423 3.21 19.79 11.29
CA GLY A 423 4.17 18.75 11.67
C GLY A 423 5.60 19.23 11.92
N ASN A 424 5.94 20.47 11.54
CA ASN A 424 7.15 21.14 12.01
C ASN A 424 6.77 22.14 13.11
N HIS A 425 7.09 21.81 14.35
CA HIS A 425 6.66 22.58 15.52
C HIS A 425 7.35 23.95 15.66
N LYS A 426 8.28 24.29 14.76
CA LYS A 426 8.84 25.64 14.63
C LYS A 426 7.97 26.55 13.75
N HIS A 427 7.04 25.99 12.97
CA HIS A 427 6.12 26.76 12.15
C HIS A 427 5.02 27.38 13.01
N ASN A 428 4.58 28.58 12.64
CA ASN A 428 3.29 29.09 13.09
C ASN A 428 2.19 28.34 12.31
N PRO A 429 1.33 27.55 12.97
CA PRO A 429 0.37 26.71 12.28
C PRO A 429 -0.73 27.49 11.57
N ALA A 430 -0.93 28.79 11.87
CA ALA A 430 -1.83 29.66 11.11
C ALA A 430 -1.41 29.87 9.64
N TYR A 431 -0.17 29.52 9.29
CA TYR A 431 0.38 29.58 7.93
C TYR A 431 0.38 28.22 7.21
N SER A 432 -0.38 27.24 7.72
CA SER A 432 -0.38 25.88 7.16
C SER A 432 -0.70 25.84 5.67
N ASN A 433 -1.64 26.68 5.20
CA ASN A 433 -1.98 26.75 3.78
C ASN A 433 -0.77 27.22 2.96
N TRP A 434 -0.10 28.30 3.36
CA TRP A 434 1.11 28.78 2.68
C TRP A 434 2.20 27.71 2.56
N TYR A 435 2.58 27.06 3.68
CA TYR A 435 3.62 26.03 3.65
C TYR A 435 3.25 24.88 2.70
N ALA A 436 1.99 24.45 2.74
CA ALA A 436 1.50 23.34 1.93
C ALA A 436 1.41 23.69 0.44
N LEU A 437 0.95 24.89 0.09
CA LEU A 437 0.88 25.38 -1.29
C LEU A 437 2.27 25.56 -1.88
N ASP A 438 3.19 26.14 -1.12
CA ASP A 438 4.59 26.34 -1.51
C ASP A 438 5.29 25.00 -1.80
N ALA A 439 5.17 24.04 -0.89
CA ALA A 439 5.72 22.69 -1.07
C ALA A 439 5.11 21.96 -2.27
N TRP A 440 3.80 22.10 -2.50
CA TRP A 440 3.12 21.49 -3.65
C TRP A 440 3.59 22.07 -4.99
N VAL A 441 3.71 23.39 -5.07
CA VAL A 441 4.24 24.09 -6.25
C VAL A 441 5.71 23.72 -6.49
N LYS A 442 6.52 23.59 -5.44
CA LYS A 442 7.91 23.10 -5.58
C LYS A 442 7.98 21.69 -6.17
N GLU A 443 7.02 20.83 -5.85
CA GLU A 443 6.99 19.46 -6.39
C GLU A 443 6.52 19.40 -7.84
N TYR A 444 5.43 20.12 -8.16
CA TYR A 444 4.64 19.93 -9.38
C TYR A 444 4.59 21.13 -10.32
N GLY A 445 5.10 22.29 -9.90
CA GLY A 445 4.96 23.55 -10.62
C GLY A 445 3.49 23.90 -10.84
N ILE A 446 3.08 23.94 -12.12
CA ILE A 446 1.70 24.21 -12.54
C ILE A 446 0.88 22.94 -12.81
N LEU A 447 1.48 21.76 -12.69
CA LEU A 447 0.77 20.48 -12.86
C LEU A 447 0.03 20.12 -11.57
N ASN A 448 -1.03 19.30 -11.70
CA ASN A 448 -1.80 18.82 -10.55
C ASN A 448 -2.29 19.92 -9.59
N GLY A 449 -2.67 21.08 -10.14
CA GLY A 449 -2.88 22.33 -9.41
C GLY A 449 -4.32 22.60 -8.99
N THR A 450 -4.95 21.74 -8.19
CA THR A 450 -6.20 22.06 -7.49
C THR A 450 -5.96 22.12 -5.98
N ALA A 451 -6.08 23.31 -5.39
CA ALA A 451 -5.82 23.55 -3.97
C ALA A 451 -7.04 23.26 -3.10
N LEU A 452 -6.84 22.64 -1.94
CA LEU A 452 -7.87 22.43 -0.92
C LEU A 452 -7.92 23.62 0.03
N THR A 453 -9.12 24.09 0.37
CA THR A 453 -9.31 25.42 0.98
C THR A 453 -9.69 25.40 2.46
N ASP A 454 -10.20 24.28 2.97
CA ASP A 454 -10.91 24.19 4.25
C ASP A 454 -10.15 23.41 5.35
N ALA A 455 -8.83 23.24 5.23
CA ALA A 455 -8.06 22.53 6.27
C ALA A 455 -8.02 23.31 7.59
N ILE A 456 -7.76 24.61 7.49
CA ILE A 456 -7.95 25.55 8.58
C ILE A 456 -9.32 26.21 8.42
N THR A 457 -9.39 27.28 7.64
CA THR A 457 -10.62 27.96 7.24
C THR A 457 -10.39 28.57 5.86
N THR A 458 -11.46 28.73 5.08
CA THR A 458 -11.43 29.35 3.76
C THR A 458 -10.93 30.79 3.86
N ASP A 459 -11.34 31.56 4.86
CA ASP A 459 -10.92 32.96 5.01
C ASP A 459 -9.41 33.08 5.30
N CYS A 460 -8.84 32.17 6.11
CA CYS A 460 -7.40 32.12 6.32
C CYS A 460 -6.66 31.62 5.07
N PHE A 461 -7.25 30.70 4.30
CA PHE A 461 -6.70 30.24 3.03
C PHE A 461 -6.59 31.38 2.01
N LEU A 462 -7.60 32.24 1.90
CA LEU A 462 -7.60 33.35 0.95
C LEU A 462 -6.47 34.36 1.19
N ARG A 463 -6.02 34.53 2.45
CA ARG A 463 -4.83 35.34 2.76
C ARG A 463 -3.54 34.78 2.18
N ASP A 464 -3.44 33.46 2.12
CA ASP A 464 -2.27 32.78 1.54
C ASP A 464 -2.40 32.64 0.03
N PHE A 465 -3.63 32.58 -0.50
CA PHE A 465 -3.93 32.31 -1.91
C PHE A 465 -3.92 33.56 -2.80
N GLN A 466 -2.96 34.46 -2.60
CA GLN A 466 -2.83 35.71 -3.36
C GLN A 466 -2.42 35.49 -4.83
N LEU A 467 -2.17 36.57 -5.57
CA LEU A 467 -1.93 36.58 -7.02
C LEU A 467 -1.03 35.44 -7.54
N THR A 468 0.09 35.17 -6.88
CA THR A 468 1.03 34.11 -7.29
C THR A 468 0.38 32.73 -7.29
N TYR A 469 -0.18 32.28 -6.16
CA TYR A 469 -0.80 30.96 -6.09
C TYR A 469 -2.12 30.91 -6.87
N SER A 470 -2.93 31.97 -6.84
CA SER A 470 -4.13 32.08 -7.67
C SER A 470 -3.80 31.98 -9.17
N THR A 471 -2.61 32.39 -9.60
CA THR A 471 -2.16 32.21 -10.99
C THR A 471 -1.70 30.78 -11.26
N LEU A 472 -0.86 30.21 -10.37
CA LEU A 472 -0.24 28.90 -10.56
C LEU A 472 -1.23 27.73 -10.47
N PHE A 473 -2.20 27.80 -9.54
CA PHE A 473 -3.23 26.78 -9.39
C PHE A 473 -4.32 26.96 -10.45
N SER A 474 -4.71 25.85 -11.07
CA SER A 474 -5.78 25.82 -12.08
C SER A 474 -7.18 25.90 -11.46
N GLY A 475 -7.30 25.60 -10.18
CA GLY A 475 -8.56 25.64 -9.46
C GLY A 475 -8.43 25.39 -7.97
N VAL A 476 -9.58 25.34 -7.31
CA VAL A 476 -9.73 25.13 -5.87
C VAL A 476 -10.81 24.09 -5.59
N ARG A 477 -10.73 23.42 -4.43
CA ARG A 477 -11.67 22.39 -3.99
C ARG A 477 -12.45 22.81 -2.75
N HIS A 478 -13.77 22.62 -2.83
CA HIS A 478 -14.72 22.75 -1.73
C HIS A 478 -15.02 21.38 -1.11
N ASP A 479 -14.76 21.25 0.19
CA ASP A 479 -14.99 20.02 0.97
C ASP A 479 -15.72 20.24 2.31
N SER A 480 -16.12 21.49 2.62
CA SER A 480 -16.98 21.81 3.76
C SER A 480 -17.61 23.19 3.61
N GLY A 481 -18.80 23.40 4.19
CA GLY A 481 -19.50 24.68 4.18
C GLY A 481 -20.64 24.73 3.17
N ASP A 482 -21.23 25.91 2.99
CA ASP A 482 -22.19 26.16 1.92
C ASP A 482 -21.45 26.32 0.58
N PRO A 483 -21.74 25.46 -0.43
CA PRO A 483 -21.01 25.47 -1.68
C PRO A 483 -21.24 26.75 -2.50
N ILE A 484 -22.40 27.40 -2.34
CA ILE A 484 -22.70 28.63 -3.07
C ILE A 484 -21.92 29.80 -2.47
N GLU A 485 -21.98 29.99 -1.16
CA GLU A 485 -21.21 31.02 -0.45
C GLU A 485 -19.71 30.86 -0.73
N TRP A 486 -19.18 29.64 -0.62
CA TRP A 486 -17.78 29.36 -0.91
C TRP A 486 -17.40 29.70 -2.36
N GLY A 487 -18.22 29.30 -3.33
CA GLY A 487 -17.94 29.57 -4.74
C GLY A 487 -18.01 31.06 -5.09
N GLU A 488 -18.94 31.80 -4.49
CA GLU A 488 -19.00 33.26 -4.60
C GLU A 488 -17.75 33.93 -4.01
N LYS A 489 -17.29 33.49 -2.83
CA LYS A 489 -16.03 33.97 -2.23
C LYS A 489 -14.84 33.74 -3.17
N MET A 490 -14.74 32.57 -3.77
CA MET A 490 -13.64 32.26 -4.71
C MET A 490 -13.70 33.11 -5.98
N ILE A 491 -14.89 33.31 -6.56
CA ILE A 491 -15.08 34.16 -7.73
C ILE A 491 -14.68 35.61 -7.42
N GLU A 492 -15.11 36.14 -6.28
CA GLU A 492 -14.76 37.51 -5.88
C GLU A 492 -13.25 37.66 -5.62
N HIS A 493 -12.63 36.66 -5.00
CA HIS A 493 -11.18 36.64 -4.78
C HIS A 493 -10.39 36.65 -6.10
N TYR A 494 -10.78 35.85 -7.09
CA TYR A 494 -10.12 35.91 -8.40
C TYR A 494 -10.28 37.27 -9.06
N LYS A 495 -11.50 37.87 -9.00
CA LYS A 495 -11.75 39.20 -9.56
C LYS A 495 -10.93 40.29 -8.88
N SER A 496 -10.82 40.26 -7.55
CA SER A 496 -10.05 41.26 -6.79
C SER A 496 -8.55 41.23 -7.17
N LEU A 497 -8.05 40.08 -7.59
CA LEU A 497 -6.70 39.88 -8.11
C LEU A 497 -6.55 40.13 -9.63
N GLY A 498 -7.62 40.51 -10.32
CA GLY A 498 -7.62 40.72 -11.78
C GLY A 498 -7.55 39.44 -12.60
N ILE A 499 -7.89 38.29 -12.01
CA ILE A 499 -7.95 36.98 -12.69
C ILE A 499 -9.38 36.73 -13.15
N ASP A 500 -9.54 36.32 -14.41
CA ASP A 500 -10.84 35.89 -14.95
C ASP A 500 -11.25 34.54 -14.33
N PRO A 501 -12.32 34.50 -13.50
CA PRO A 501 -12.75 33.27 -12.82
C PRO A 501 -13.22 32.19 -13.81
N ALA A 502 -13.66 32.56 -15.02
CA ALA A 502 -14.08 31.61 -16.06
C ALA A 502 -12.92 30.71 -16.53
N THR A 503 -11.68 31.13 -16.29
CA THR A 503 -10.49 30.33 -16.62
C THR A 503 -10.18 29.26 -15.56
N LYS A 504 -10.70 29.41 -14.33
CA LYS A 504 -10.41 28.60 -13.15
C LYS A 504 -11.48 27.55 -12.89
N THR A 505 -11.09 26.48 -12.21
CA THR A 505 -11.99 25.37 -11.83
C THR A 505 -12.39 25.44 -10.36
N LEU A 506 -13.69 25.37 -10.09
CA LEU A 506 -14.27 25.12 -8.78
C LEU A 506 -14.68 23.65 -8.71
N LEU A 507 -13.92 22.86 -7.94
CA LEU A 507 -14.18 21.43 -7.73
C LEU A 507 -14.99 21.24 -6.42
N PHE A 508 -16.16 20.62 -6.49
CA PHE A 508 -16.98 20.35 -5.31
C PHE A 508 -16.97 18.86 -4.97
N SER A 509 -16.74 18.50 -3.70
CA SER A 509 -16.69 17.09 -3.25
C SER A 509 -17.36 16.77 -1.91
N ASP A 510 -17.97 17.76 -1.23
CA ASP A 510 -18.60 17.55 0.08
C ASP A 510 -19.97 16.86 -0.03
N SER A 511 -19.97 15.52 0.04
CA SER A 511 -21.18 14.69 0.22
C SER A 511 -22.29 15.04 -0.79
N LEU A 512 -21.96 14.94 -2.07
CA LEU A 512 -22.85 15.32 -3.18
C LEU A 512 -23.72 14.16 -3.66
N ASP A 513 -24.92 14.51 -4.10
CA ASP A 513 -25.77 13.73 -5.00
C ASP A 513 -25.97 14.51 -6.33
N PHE A 514 -26.71 13.93 -7.28
CA PHE A 514 -26.92 14.55 -8.60
C PHE A 514 -27.79 15.80 -8.57
N GLU A 515 -28.78 15.88 -7.67
CA GLU A 515 -29.64 17.06 -7.55
C GLU A 515 -28.82 18.25 -7.04
N ARG A 516 -28.04 18.04 -5.97
CA ARG A 516 -27.18 19.06 -5.39
C ARG A 516 -26.10 19.50 -6.38
N ALA A 517 -25.46 18.57 -7.09
CA ALA A 517 -24.48 18.90 -8.12
C ALA A 517 -25.11 19.68 -9.30
N ASN A 518 -26.32 19.31 -9.74
CA ASN A 518 -27.06 20.06 -10.75
C ASN A 518 -27.34 21.51 -10.32
N ASN A 519 -27.79 21.70 -9.08
CA ASN A 519 -28.10 23.03 -8.56
C ASN A 519 -26.84 23.91 -8.43
N ILE A 520 -25.72 23.35 -7.97
CA ILE A 520 -24.44 24.05 -7.91
C ILE A 520 -23.95 24.38 -9.33
N HIS A 521 -24.02 23.43 -10.26
CA HIS A 521 -23.65 23.64 -11.66
C HIS A 521 -24.42 24.81 -12.26
N ALA A 522 -25.76 24.79 -12.15
CA ALA A 522 -26.63 25.83 -12.69
C ALA A 522 -26.31 27.23 -12.13
N HIS A 523 -25.87 27.33 -10.88
CA HIS A 523 -25.53 28.61 -10.24
C HIS A 523 -24.23 29.23 -10.76
N PHE A 524 -23.24 28.39 -11.06
CA PHE A 524 -21.89 28.82 -11.47
C PHE A 524 -21.61 28.70 -12.97
N ASP A 525 -22.54 28.13 -13.74
CA ASP A 525 -22.40 27.95 -15.18
C ASP A 525 -22.08 29.27 -15.89
N GLY A 526 -21.09 29.23 -16.78
CA GLY A 526 -20.56 30.40 -17.48
C GLY A 526 -19.75 31.40 -16.63
N ARG A 527 -19.65 31.22 -15.31
CA ARG A 527 -18.92 32.13 -14.39
C ARG A 527 -17.58 31.55 -13.92
N ALA A 528 -17.48 30.23 -13.86
CA ALA A 528 -16.28 29.46 -13.58
C ALA A 528 -16.40 28.09 -14.26
N LYS A 529 -15.29 27.35 -14.42
CA LYS A 529 -15.40 25.93 -14.73
C LYS A 529 -15.86 25.20 -13.47
N VAL A 530 -16.87 24.36 -13.59
CA VAL A 530 -17.41 23.59 -12.46
C VAL A 530 -17.09 22.12 -12.66
N ALA A 531 -16.62 21.47 -11.61
CA ALA A 531 -16.38 20.03 -11.59
C ALA A 531 -16.86 19.42 -10.27
N PHE A 532 -17.24 18.14 -10.32
CA PHE A 532 -17.73 17.42 -9.14
C PHE A 532 -16.97 16.12 -8.90
N GLY A 533 -16.60 15.87 -7.64
CA GLY A 533 -16.14 14.57 -7.17
C GLY A 533 -17.22 13.91 -6.33
N ILE A 534 -17.83 12.85 -6.83
CA ILE A 534 -18.99 12.22 -6.20
C ILE A 534 -18.60 10.83 -5.68
N GLY A 535 -18.73 10.63 -4.37
CA GLY A 535 -18.23 9.44 -3.69
C GLY A 535 -19.30 8.37 -3.45
N THR A 536 -19.68 8.20 -2.18
CA THR A 536 -20.59 7.16 -1.69
C THR A 536 -21.91 7.05 -2.46
N TYR A 537 -22.47 8.16 -2.93
CA TYR A 537 -23.68 8.18 -3.74
C TYR A 537 -23.56 7.34 -5.03
N ILE A 538 -22.36 7.27 -5.63
CA ILE A 538 -22.09 6.44 -6.80
C ILE A 538 -21.69 5.01 -6.38
N ALA A 539 -20.82 4.87 -5.38
CA ALA A 539 -20.14 3.60 -5.12
C ALA A 539 -20.78 2.69 -4.05
N ASN A 540 -21.77 3.16 -3.29
CA ASN A 540 -22.36 2.39 -2.17
C ASN A 540 -23.77 2.86 -1.78
N ASP A 541 -24.62 3.19 -2.76
CA ASP A 541 -26.02 3.50 -2.47
C ASP A 541 -26.88 2.28 -2.79
N THR A 542 -27.38 1.67 -1.72
CA THR A 542 -28.17 0.44 -1.73
C THR A 542 -29.45 0.65 -0.91
N LYS A 543 -30.25 -0.41 -0.72
CA LYS A 543 -31.35 -0.42 0.26
C LYS A 543 -30.88 -0.22 1.71
N VAL A 544 -29.61 -0.45 2.01
CA VAL A 544 -28.99 -0.20 3.32
C VAL A 544 -28.11 1.06 3.25
N PRO A 545 -28.20 1.98 4.23
CA PRO A 545 -27.33 3.15 4.28
C PRO A 545 -25.84 2.79 4.38
N ALA A 546 -25.00 3.51 3.63
CA ALA A 546 -23.55 3.36 3.70
C ALA A 546 -22.96 3.71 5.08
N LEU A 547 -21.81 3.12 5.40
CA LEU A 547 -21.06 3.49 6.60
C LEU A 547 -20.50 4.91 6.52
N ASN A 548 -20.46 5.57 7.67
CA ASN A 548 -19.77 6.83 7.92
C ASN A 548 -18.47 6.54 8.68
N ILE A 549 -17.50 5.98 7.95
CA ILE A 549 -16.17 5.65 8.45
C ILE A 549 -15.12 6.62 7.89
N VAL A 550 -14.11 6.91 8.71
CA VAL A 550 -12.95 7.71 8.33
C VAL A 550 -11.68 7.13 8.96
N MET A 551 -10.54 7.33 8.31
CA MET A 551 -9.22 7.10 8.89
C MET A 551 -8.40 8.35 8.61
N LYS A 552 -7.87 8.98 9.66
CA LYS A 552 -7.31 10.33 9.59
C LYS A 552 -6.03 10.44 10.40
N THR A 553 -5.11 11.29 9.95
CA THR A 553 -3.94 11.68 10.73
C THR A 553 -4.37 12.37 12.01
N THR A 554 -3.89 11.89 13.14
CA THR A 554 -4.15 12.45 14.47
C THR A 554 -2.90 13.06 15.09
N ALA A 555 -1.71 12.58 14.71
CA ALA A 555 -0.44 13.16 15.12
C ALA A 555 0.59 13.15 13.99
N CYS A 556 1.49 14.13 14.00
CA CYS A 556 2.66 14.22 13.13
C CYS A 556 3.89 14.56 13.98
N ASN A 557 5.02 13.85 13.78
CA ASN A 557 6.26 14.04 14.54
C ASN A 557 6.08 14.04 16.07
N GLY A 558 5.14 13.24 16.56
CA GLY A 558 4.85 13.08 17.99
C GLY A 558 3.98 14.19 18.61
N GLN A 559 3.42 15.11 17.81
CA GLN A 559 2.45 16.11 18.28
C GLN A 559 1.12 16.01 17.54
N ASP A 560 0.07 16.47 18.20
CA ASP A 560 -1.26 16.54 17.61
C ASP A 560 -1.29 17.43 16.36
N VAL A 561 -2.10 17.04 15.40
CA VAL A 561 -2.47 17.87 14.25
C VAL A 561 -3.98 18.01 14.20
N ALA A 562 -4.46 19.11 13.63
CA ALA A 562 -5.88 19.41 13.60
C ALA A 562 -6.37 19.93 12.25
N LYS A 563 -7.58 19.48 11.87
CA LYS A 563 -8.45 20.16 10.90
C LYS A 563 -9.43 21.03 11.69
N VAL A 564 -9.61 22.28 11.29
CA VAL A 564 -10.64 23.17 11.88
C VAL A 564 -11.93 23.12 11.04
N SER A 565 -11.84 23.24 9.70
CA SER A 565 -12.98 23.30 8.77
C SER A 565 -13.74 24.64 8.82
N ASP A 566 -14.53 24.93 7.79
CA ASP A 566 -15.44 26.10 7.79
C ASP A 566 -16.74 25.88 8.60
N VAL A 567 -16.98 24.66 9.09
CA VAL A 567 -18.19 24.30 9.82
C VAL A 567 -17.83 23.71 11.18
N GLU A 568 -18.43 24.29 12.23
CA GLU A 568 -18.30 23.78 13.59
C GLU A 568 -18.73 22.31 13.68
N GLY A 569 -17.93 21.48 14.35
CA GLY A 569 -18.17 20.03 14.47
C GLY A 569 -17.65 19.17 13.30
N LYS A 570 -17.19 19.77 12.18
CA LYS A 570 -16.41 19.04 11.14
C LYS A 570 -14.90 19.06 11.41
N GLY A 571 -14.45 19.74 12.45
CA GLY A 571 -13.08 19.71 12.92
C GLY A 571 -12.61 18.30 13.34
N MET A 572 -11.30 18.10 13.34
CA MET A 572 -10.69 16.82 13.69
C MET A 572 -9.43 17.04 14.52
N CYS A 573 -9.45 16.65 15.78
CA CYS A 573 -8.29 16.48 16.64
C CYS A 573 -8.74 15.70 17.88
N LYS A 574 -7.87 14.87 18.46
CA LYS A 574 -8.16 14.19 19.74
C LYS A 574 -7.89 15.11 20.95
N ASN A 575 -7.11 16.18 20.76
CA ASN A 575 -6.64 17.07 21.81
C ASN A 575 -7.30 18.46 21.74
N PRO A 576 -8.25 18.77 22.63
CA PRO A 576 -8.90 20.08 22.69
C PRO A 576 -7.93 21.25 22.92
N ASP A 577 -6.85 21.04 23.68
CA ASP A 577 -5.87 22.10 23.97
C ASP A 577 -5.11 22.51 22.71
N TYR A 578 -4.83 21.53 21.82
CA TYR A 578 -4.21 21.82 20.54
C TYR A 578 -5.15 22.55 19.59
N VAL A 579 -6.45 22.21 19.60
CA VAL A 579 -7.46 22.94 18.82
C VAL A 579 -7.58 24.39 19.28
N ASP A 580 -7.62 24.64 20.60
CA ASP A 580 -7.61 25.99 21.15
C ASP A 580 -6.35 26.77 20.73
N TYR A 581 -5.18 26.15 20.86
CA TYR A 581 -3.92 26.75 20.43
C TYR A 581 -3.95 27.14 18.95
N LEU A 582 -4.36 26.22 18.06
CA LEU A 582 -4.46 26.46 16.64
C LEU A 582 -5.44 27.62 16.36
N GLN A 583 -6.61 27.61 16.99
CA GLN A 583 -7.61 28.67 16.84
C GLN A 583 -7.08 30.04 17.30
N ARG A 584 -6.34 30.10 18.40
CA ARG A 584 -5.70 31.35 18.88
C ARG A 584 -4.65 31.86 17.89
N CYS A 585 -3.83 30.98 17.32
CA CYS A 585 -2.87 31.36 16.27
C CYS A 585 -3.58 31.94 15.04
N ILE A 586 -4.67 31.31 14.61
CA ILE A 586 -5.48 31.78 13.49
C ILE A 586 -6.10 33.13 13.81
N ASN A 587 -6.79 33.26 14.94
CA ASN A 587 -7.46 34.51 15.34
C ASN A 587 -6.44 35.66 15.43
N TRP A 588 -5.29 35.42 16.07
CA TRP A 588 -4.24 36.42 16.17
C TRP A 588 -3.80 36.89 14.78
N ARG A 589 -3.53 35.95 13.86
CA ARG A 589 -3.17 36.25 12.47
C ARG A 589 -4.26 37.07 11.78
N MET A 590 -5.51 36.62 11.90
CA MET A 590 -6.67 37.25 11.26
C MET A 590 -6.92 38.68 11.77
N GLU A 591 -6.61 38.97 13.03
CA GLU A 591 -6.82 40.30 13.64
C GLU A 591 -5.66 41.28 13.41
N HIS A 592 -4.42 40.80 13.25
CA HIS A 592 -3.22 41.65 13.32
C HIS A 592 -2.43 41.77 12.01
N GLU A 593 -2.65 40.88 11.04
CA GLU A 593 -2.02 40.97 9.73
C GLU A 593 -3.01 41.52 8.70
N GLU A 594 -2.56 42.48 7.90
CA GLU A 594 -3.29 42.95 6.72
C GLU A 594 -3.26 41.88 5.61
N ALA A 595 -4.33 41.84 4.80
CA ALA A 595 -4.58 40.81 3.79
C ALA A 595 -3.74 41.00 2.51
#